data_AF-A0A3B4EYU8-F1
#
_entry.id   AF-A0A3B4EYU8-F1
#
_cell.length_a   1.000
_cell.length_b   1.000
_cell.length_c   1.000
_cell.angle_alpha   90.00
_cell.angle_beta   90.00
_cell.angle_gamma   90.00
#
_symmetry.space_group_name_H-M   'P 1'
#
loop_
_entity.id
_entity.type
_entity.pdbx_description
1 polymer ?
#
loop_
_entity_poly.entity_id
_entity_poly.type
_entity_poly.pdbx_seq_one_letter_code
_entity_poly.pdbx_strand_id
1 'polypeptide(L)'
;MNCFRDILQKGGSAVDAAIAALLCTSIINPQCAGIGGGVIFTVMDSSGKVKIINSRETVPRKVTSDLLKSCPETTKWSMKWPQGGLFFCHNANIYNVLQNHLFHCFCSGGKLTLEDLALYQANVTDAWNISLGEYRMYFPPPPAGGTILSLILNIMKEPNTTDEKILFYHRYIEALKFANGLKKHIRDPNFSSDKMAKNLTEDSFANHIRSLISSDKTHDPQYYGKNSYLDSIGTTHVSVLAEDGSAVSVTSSINDEFGSNVLSSSTGIILNNHLNDFCGRADNIFHGKGSAGFLLNLIFINKYSGPQNLKENTTTPQETDVVDGLEALGHKVAKFYNTVNAVEKAGNCISAWSDERKNGKAAGY
;
A
#
# COMPACT_ATOMS: atom_id res chain seq x y z
N MET A 1 6.70 16.54 -14.82
CA MET A 1 6.31 15.84 -16.06
C MET A 1 4.85 15.43 -15.87
N ASN A 2 3.90 16.04 -16.57
CA ASN A 2 2.46 15.86 -16.31
C ASN A 2 1.85 14.80 -17.24
N CYS A 3 2.51 13.64 -17.34
CA CYS A 3 2.19 12.62 -18.35
C CYS A 3 0.72 12.20 -18.35
N PHE A 4 0.13 12.05 -17.16
CA PHE A 4 -1.27 11.63 -17.03
C PHE A 4 -2.25 12.67 -17.56
N ARG A 5 -2.01 13.96 -17.27
CA ARG A 5 -2.85 15.07 -17.74
C ARG A 5 -2.85 15.11 -19.27
N ASP A 6 -1.69 14.97 -19.88
CA ASP A 6 -1.56 15.01 -21.33
C ASP A 6 -2.25 13.81 -22.01
N ILE A 7 -2.39 12.67 -21.31
CA ILE A 7 -3.17 11.52 -21.78
C ILE A 7 -4.68 11.79 -21.67
N LEU A 8 -5.15 12.35 -20.55
CA LEU A 8 -6.56 12.72 -20.40
C LEU A 8 -6.97 13.76 -21.45
N GLN A 9 -6.13 14.78 -21.70
CA GLN A 9 -6.37 15.79 -22.75
C GLN A 9 -6.47 15.21 -24.16
N LYS A 10 -5.87 14.03 -24.41
CA LYS A 10 -5.94 13.31 -25.68
C LYS A 10 -7.14 12.36 -25.76
N GLY A 11 -8.05 12.39 -24.77
CA GLY A 11 -9.22 11.51 -24.70
C GLY A 11 -8.93 10.12 -24.13
N GLY A 12 -7.79 9.94 -23.45
CA GLY A 12 -7.50 8.71 -22.72
C GLY A 12 -8.39 8.54 -21.48
N SER A 13 -8.62 7.29 -21.09
CA SER A 13 -9.38 6.97 -19.87
C SER A 13 -8.59 7.26 -18.59
N ALA A 14 -9.27 7.22 -17.43
CA ALA A 14 -8.60 7.28 -16.13
C ALA A 14 -7.52 6.19 -15.97
N VAL A 15 -7.73 5.02 -16.59
CA VAL A 15 -6.77 3.91 -16.59
C VAL A 15 -5.55 4.21 -17.46
N ASP A 16 -5.74 4.74 -18.66
CA ASP A 16 -4.62 5.13 -19.55
C ASP A 16 -3.73 6.17 -18.88
N ALA A 17 -4.37 7.17 -18.27
CA ALA A 17 -3.69 8.23 -17.54
C ALA A 17 -2.93 7.68 -16.31
N ALA A 18 -3.51 6.75 -15.57
CA ALA A 18 -2.85 6.09 -14.45
C ALA A 18 -1.63 5.25 -14.89
N ILE A 19 -1.73 4.51 -16.00
CA ILE A 19 -0.60 3.75 -16.56
C ILE A 19 0.53 4.71 -16.98
N ALA A 20 0.20 5.79 -17.68
CA ALA A 20 1.19 6.80 -18.06
C ALA A 20 1.84 7.47 -16.85
N ALA A 21 1.07 7.75 -15.79
CA ALA A 21 1.59 8.28 -14.53
C ALA A 21 2.59 7.32 -13.88
N LEU A 22 2.26 6.03 -13.81
CA LEU A 22 3.12 5.01 -13.22
C LEU A 22 4.42 4.84 -14.00
N LEU A 23 4.34 4.77 -15.34
CA LEU A 23 5.53 4.67 -16.19
C LEU A 23 6.43 5.89 -16.02
N CYS A 24 5.88 7.11 -16.07
CA CYS A 24 6.67 8.32 -15.82
C CYS A 24 7.25 8.35 -14.39
N THR A 25 6.48 7.91 -13.39
CA THR A 25 6.96 7.88 -12.01
C THR A 25 8.04 6.83 -11.81
N SER A 26 8.00 5.69 -12.52
CA SER A 26 9.06 4.69 -12.45
C SER A 26 10.41 5.18 -12.98
N ILE A 27 10.41 6.18 -13.85
CA ILE A 27 11.63 6.82 -14.36
C ILE A 27 12.14 7.89 -13.38
N ILE A 28 11.23 8.64 -12.76
CA ILE A 28 11.55 9.76 -11.86
C ILE A 28 11.88 9.28 -10.44
N ASN A 29 11.24 8.20 -9.99
CA ASN A 29 11.36 7.59 -8.67
C ASN A 29 11.64 6.07 -8.78
N PRO A 30 12.72 5.67 -9.47
CA PRO A 30 13.03 4.26 -9.72
C PRO A 30 13.34 3.48 -8.44
N GLN A 31 13.68 4.17 -7.35
CA GLN A 31 13.96 3.56 -6.05
C GLN A 31 12.71 3.05 -5.33
N CYS A 32 11.50 3.46 -5.73
CA CYS A 32 10.26 3.07 -5.04
C CYS A 32 9.33 2.19 -5.89
N ALA A 33 9.28 2.39 -7.20
CA ALA A 33 8.33 1.68 -8.05
C ALA A 33 8.89 1.46 -9.46
N GLY A 34 8.43 0.41 -10.13
CA GLY A 34 8.83 0.10 -11.49
C GLY A 34 8.29 -1.23 -11.97
N ILE A 35 8.51 -1.51 -13.26
CA ILE A 35 7.99 -2.72 -13.92
C ILE A 35 8.61 -4.03 -13.42
N GLY A 36 9.70 -3.94 -12.64
CA GLY A 36 10.30 -5.10 -11.96
C GLY A 36 9.68 -5.41 -10.59
N GLY A 37 8.59 -4.72 -10.22
CA GLY A 37 7.84 -4.96 -8.98
C GLY A 37 6.36 -5.24 -9.23
N GLY A 38 5.56 -4.94 -8.21
CA GLY A 38 4.14 -5.25 -8.16
C GLY A 38 3.28 -3.99 -8.20
N VAL A 39 2.02 -4.17 -8.59
CA VAL A 39 1.04 -3.09 -8.63
C VAL A 39 -0.35 -3.61 -8.28
N ILE A 40 -1.12 -2.82 -7.52
CA ILE A 40 -2.54 -3.08 -7.29
C ILE A 40 -3.31 -1.86 -7.76
N PHE A 41 -4.29 -2.07 -8.64
CA PHE A 41 -5.24 -1.04 -9.06
C PHE A 41 -6.58 -1.26 -8.38
N THR A 42 -7.18 -0.16 -7.93
CA THR A 42 -8.60 -0.06 -7.61
C THR A 42 -9.21 0.86 -8.67
N VAL A 43 -10.03 0.29 -9.55
CA VAL A 43 -10.59 0.96 -10.73
C VAL A 43 -12.10 1.06 -10.54
N MET A 44 -12.62 2.29 -10.59
CA MET A 44 -14.03 2.58 -10.66
C MET A 44 -14.38 2.98 -12.08
N ASP A 45 -15.30 2.28 -12.71
CA ASP A 45 -15.85 2.69 -14.00
C ASP A 45 -16.87 3.84 -13.84
N SER A 46 -17.31 4.42 -14.95
CA SER A 46 -18.29 5.52 -14.96
C SER A 46 -19.68 5.11 -14.44
N SER A 47 -19.96 3.81 -14.29
CA SER A 47 -21.18 3.31 -13.62
C SER A 47 -21.07 3.28 -12.09
N GLY A 48 -19.87 3.52 -11.55
CA GLY A 48 -19.57 3.42 -10.12
C GLY A 48 -19.22 2.00 -9.66
N LYS A 49 -19.05 1.04 -10.58
CA LYS A 49 -18.63 -0.31 -10.24
C LYS A 49 -17.12 -0.34 -10.02
N VAL A 50 -16.69 -0.94 -8.91
CA VAL A 50 -15.29 -0.97 -8.51
C VAL A 50 -14.70 -2.38 -8.67
N LYS A 51 -13.61 -2.47 -9.44
CA LYS A 51 -12.81 -3.68 -9.66
C LYS A 51 -11.39 -3.51 -9.15
N ILE A 52 -10.78 -4.62 -8.79
CA ILE A 52 -9.40 -4.70 -8.33
C ILE A 52 -8.60 -5.46 -9.37
N ILE A 53 -7.47 -4.89 -9.80
CA ILE A 53 -6.46 -5.59 -10.59
C ILE A 53 -5.26 -5.78 -9.69
N ASN A 54 -5.02 -7.01 -9.26
CA ASN A 54 -3.92 -7.37 -8.38
C ASN A 54 -2.81 -8.04 -9.20
N SER A 55 -1.71 -7.29 -9.40
CA SER A 55 -0.48 -7.77 -10.03
C SER A 55 0.66 -7.82 -9.00
N ARG A 56 0.38 -8.38 -7.82
CA ARG A 56 1.41 -8.71 -6.82
C ARG A 56 2.28 -9.88 -7.27
N GLU A 57 3.53 -9.85 -6.86
CA GLU A 57 4.52 -10.88 -7.12
C GLU A 57 4.17 -12.17 -6.40
N THR A 58 4.49 -13.29 -7.03
CA THR A 58 4.23 -14.63 -6.49
C THR A 58 5.52 -15.42 -6.37
N VAL A 59 5.52 -16.42 -5.49
CA VAL A 59 6.69 -17.27 -5.25
C VAL A 59 6.98 -18.14 -6.49
N PRO A 60 8.20 -18.10 -7.04
CA PRO A 60 8.63 -18.95 -8.14
C PRO A 60 8.60 -20.45 -7.78
N ARG A 61 8.41 -21.32 -8.77
CA ARG A 61 8.22 -22.76 -8.58
C ARG A 61 9.40 -23.48 -7.95
N LYS A 62 10.63 -23.01 -8.25
CA LYS A 62 11.88 -23.64 -7.78
C LYS A 62 12.35 -23.14 -6.40
N VAL A 63 11.57 -22.30 -5.72
CA VAL A 63 11.89 -21.85 -4.37
C VAL A 63 11.72 -22.99 -3.37
N THR A 64 12.77 -23.24 -2.58
CA THR A 64 12.77 -24.24 -1.51
C THR A 64 12.19 -23.63 -0.22
N SER A 65 11.55 -24.45 0.62
CA SER A 65 10.99 -24.02 1.92
C SER A 65 12.02 -23.39 2.86
N ASP A 66 13.31 -23.68 2.64
CA ASP A 66 14.43 -23.07 3.35
C ASP A 66 14.63 -21.57 3.10
N LEU A 67 13.89 -20.94 2.18
CA LEU A 67 13.96 -19.48 1.99
C LEU A 67 13.67 -18.73 3.30
N LEU A 68 12.72 -19.21 4.11
CA LEU A 68 12.43 -18.59 5.42
C LEU A 68 13.58 -18.72 6.42
N LYS A 69 14.47 -19.72 6.26
CA LYS A 69 15.67 -19.86 7.10
C LYS A 69 16.74 -18.83 6.76
N SER A 70 16.66 -18.22 5.57
CA SER A 70 17.56 -17.13 5.14
C SER A 70 17.09 -15.75 5.56
N CYS A 71 15.95 -15.66 6.26
CA CYS A 71 15.46 -14.38 6.78
C CYS A 71 16.46 -13.80 7.78
N PRO A 72 16.79 -12.50 7.68
CA PRO A 72 17.76 -11.88 8.58
C PRO A 72 17.27 -11.94 10.02
N GLU A 73 18.14 -12.40 10.94
CA GLU A 73 17.84 -12.49 12.37
C GLU A 73 17.80 -11.12 13.07
N THR A 74 18.27 -10.07 12.40
CA THR A 74 18.35 -8.71 12.95
C THR A 74 17.52 -7.72 12.15
N THR A 75 16.77 -6.87 12.85
CA THR A 75 15.97 -5.76 12.32
C THR A 75 16.81 -4.51 12.00
N LYS A 76 18.14 -4.66 11.82
CA LYS A 76 19.00 -3.51 11.51
C LYS A 76 19.11 -3.32 10.00
N TRP A 77 18.55 -2.22 9.52
CA TRP A 77 18.74 -1.70 8.17
C TRP A 77 20.24 -1.41 7.98
N SER A 78 20.96 -2.22 7.20
CA SER A 78 22.32 -1.91 6.78
C SER A 78 22.36 -1.73 5.27
N MET A 79 22.35 -0.47 4.83
CA MET A 79 22.60 -0.11 3.44
C MET A 79 24.11 -0.26 3.17
N LYS A 80 24.53 -1.46 2.80
CA LYS A 80 25.86 -1.68 2.20
C LYS A 80 25.66 -2.03 0.73
N TRP A 81 25.92 -1.04 -0.12
CA TRP A 81 26.08 -1.25 -1.55
C TRP A 81 27.21 -2.28 -1.77
N PRO A 82 26.98 -3.39 -2.49
CA PRO A 82 28.08 -4.16 -3.03
C PRO A 82 28.87 -3.24 -3.97
N GLN A 83 30.13 -2.97 -3.63
CA GLN A 83 31.04 -2.27 -4.52
C GLN A 83 31.34 -3.19 -5.71
N GLY A 84 30.62 -3.03 -6.81
CA GLY A 84 30.98 -3.69 -8.08
C GLY A 84 29.83 -3.88 -9.07
N GLY A 85 29.83 -3.09 -10.14
CA GLY A 85 29.35 -3.56 -11.45
C GLY A 85 28.13 -2.85 -12.05
N LEU A 86 28.26 -1.56 -12.40
CA LEU A 86 27.44 -0.98 -13.46
C LEU A 86 28.02 -1.47 -14.81
N PHE A 87 27.31 -2.34 -15.51
CA PHE A 87 27.60 -2.65 -16.91
C PHE A 87 26.40 -2.20 -17.75
N PHE A 88 26.67 -1.63 -18.93
CA PHE A 88 25.64 -1.12 -19.85
C PHE A 88 25.61 -2.00 -21.11
N CYS A 89 24.44 -2.50 -21.49
CA CYS A 89 24.20 -3.05 -22.84
C CYS A 89 22.82 -2.58 -23.34
N HIS A 90 22.73 -2.21 -24.62
CA HIS A 90 21.55 -1.61 -25.24
C HIS A 90 20.68 -2.63 -26.01
N ASN A 91 19.39 -2.29 -26.11
CA ASN A 91 18.29 -2.84 -26.93
C ASN A 91 17.63 -4.18 -26.50
N ALA A 92 16.32 -4.15 -26.25
CA ALA A 92 15.51 -5.36 -26.13
C ALA A 92 14.00 -5.15 -26.44
N ASN A 93 13.44 -6.07 -27.23
CA ASN A 93 12.01 -6.40 -27.35
C ASN A 93 11.54 -7.12 -26.06
N ILE A 94 10.26 -7.09 -25.68
CA ILE A 94 9.79 -7.52 -24.33
C ILE A 94 10.17 -8.98 -23.97
N TYR A 95 10.25 -9.88 -24.95
CA TYR A 95 10.76 -11.25 -24.74
C TYR A 95 12.26 -11.29 -24.47
N ASN A 96 13.05 -10.48 -25.16
CA ASN A 96 14.48 -10.33 -24.91
C ASN A 96 14.74 -9.59 -23.59
N VAL A 97 13.84 -8.66 -23.20
CA VAL A 97 13.84 -8.01 -21.88
C VAL A 97 13.72 -9.10 -20.81
N LEU A 98 12.71 -9.97 -20.89
CA LEU A 98 12.47 -11.03 -19.90
C LEU A 98 13.61 -12.07 -19.84
N GLN A 99 14.15 -12.49 -20.99
CA GLN A 99 15.28 -13.42 -21.03
C GLN A 99 16.54 -12.84 -20.39
N ASN A 100 16.90 -11.60 -20.72
CA ASN A 100 18.06 -10.96 -20.12
C ASN A 100 17.82 -10.63 -18.64
N HIS A 101 16.58 -10.30 -18.27
CA HIS A 101 16.17 -10.06 -16.89
C HIS A 101 16.40 -11.31 -16.00
N LEU A 102 16.06 -12.49 -16.53
CA LEU A 102 16.32 -13.76 -15.85
C LEU A 102 17.81 -14.10 -15.77
N PHE A 103 18.60 -13.82 -16.80
CA PHE A 103 20.04 -14.04 -16.76
C PHE A 103 20.69 -13.33 -15.57
N HIS A 104 20.34 -12.06 -15.32
CA HIS A 104 20.85 -11.31 -14.17
C HIS A 104 20.30 -11.80 -12.83
N CYS A 105 19.03 -12.22 -12.78
CA CYS A 105 18.45 -12.88 -11.62
C CYS A 105 19.22 -14.17 -11.25
N PHE A 106 19.51 -15.03 -12.23
CA PHE A 106 20.28 -16.26 -12.03
C PHE A 106 21.73 -15.98 -11.59
N CYS A 107 22.40 -15.00 -12.20
CA CYS A 107 23.75 -14.61 -11.80
C CYS A 107 23.84 -14.11 -10.36
N SER A 108 22.72 -13.62 -9.80
CA SER A 108 22.60 -13.17 -8.42
C SER A 108 22.14 -14.27 -7.44
N GLY A 109 22.07 -15.54 -7.90
CA GLY A 109 21.61 -16.67 -7.09
C GLY A 109 20.09 -16.84 -7.01
N GLY A 110 19.33 -16.10 -7.83
CA GLY A 110 17.86 -16.18 -7.88
C GLY A 110 17.34 -17.46 -8.54
N LYS A 111 16.13 -17.88 -8.16
CA LYS A 111 15.48 -19.12 -8.63
C LYS A 111 14.30 -18.91 -9.60
N LEU A 112 14.10 -17.68 -10.06
CA LEU A 112 13.04 -17.31 -11.01
C LEU A 112 13.35 -17.91 -12.40
N THR A 113 12.34 -18.45 -13.09
CA THR A 113 12.49 -19.06 -14.42
C THR A 113 11.67 -18.35 -15.49
N LEU A 114 11.95 -18.63 -16.78
CA LEU A 114 11.12 -18.17 -17.90
C LEU A 114 9.69 -18.69 -17.80
N GLU A 115 9.53 -19.93 -17.33
CA GLU A 115 8.22 -20.55 -17.12
C GLU A 115 7.42 -19.81 -16.04
N ASP A 116 8.07 -19.41 -14.92
CA ASP A 116 7.42 -18.62 -13.87
C ASP A 116 6.89 -17.28 -14.42
N LEU A 117 7.68 -16.59 -15.26
CA LEU A 117 7.25 -15.32 -15.89
C LEU A 117 6.14 -15.52 -16.94
N ALA A 118 6.22 -16.59 -17.74
CA ALA A 118 5.24 -16.87 -18.78
C ALA A 118 3.87 -17.32 -18.23
N LEU A 119 3.86 -17.96 -17.05
CA LEU A 119 2.64 -18.42 -16.39
C LEU A 119 2.00 -17.37 -15.48
N TYR A 120 2.73 -16.29 -15.17
CA TYR A 120 2.21 -15.22 -14.32
C TYR A 120 1.03 -14.50 -14.99
N GLN A 121 -0.05 -14.31 -14.23
CA GLN A 121 -1.21 -13.51 -14.64
C GLN A 121 -1.67 -12.64 -13.48
N ALA A 122 -2.01 -11.38 -13.79
CA ALA A 122 -2.68 -10.49 -12.84
C ALA A 122 -4.10 -10.99 -12.56
N ASN A 123 -4.51 -10.94 -11.30
CA ASN A 123 -5.85 -11.36 -10.89
C ASN A 123 -6.81 -10.18 -10.92
N VAL A 124 -8.04 -10.40 -11.40
CA VAL A 124 -9.10 -9.37 -11.43
C VAL A 124 -10.25 -9.83 -10.55
N THR A 125 -10.56 -9.05 -9.50
CA THR A 125 -11.61 -9.38 -8.54
C THR A 125 -12.55 -8.21 -8.30
N ASP A 126 -13.70 -8.46 -7.68
CA ASP A 126 -14.48 -7.39 -7.07
C ASP A 126 -13.75 -6.80 -5.86
N ALA A 127 -13.98 -5.51 -5.61
CA ALA A 127 -13.46 -4.83 -4.44
C ALA A 127 -14.24 -5.24 -3.19
N TRP A 128 -13.52 -5.42 -2.08
CA TRP A 128 -14.16 -5.47 -0.77
C TRP A 128 -14.63 -4.07 -0.39
N ASN A 129 -15.69 -3.98 0.40
CA ASN A 129 -16.21 -2.70 0.82
C ASN A 129 -16.84 -2.74 2.22
N ILE A 130 -16.85 -1.57 2.86
CA ILE A 130 -17.53 -1.33 4.14
C ILE A 130 -18.30 -0.01 4.11
N SER A 131 -19.27 0.12 5.02
CA SER A 131 -19.98 1.39 5.24
C SER A 131 -19.32 2.19 6.36
N LEU A 132 -19.05 3.47 6.08
CA LEU A 132 -18.51 4.46 7.01
C LEU A 132 -19.44 5.68 7.01
N GLY A 133 -20.50 5.61 7.82
CA GLY A 133 -21.58 6.59 7.76
C GLY A 133 -22.19 6.68 6.36
N GLU A 134 -22.11 7.88 5.79
CA GLU A 134 -22.62 8.20 4.44
C GLU A 134 -21.72 7.69 3.32
N TYR A 135 -20.48 7.31 3.62
CA TYR A 135 -19.53 6.83 2.62
C TYR A 135 -19.53 5.30 2.56
N ARG A 136 -19.25 4.77 1.38
CA ARG A 136 -18.82 3.39 1.17
C ARG A 136 -17.36 3.40 0.75
N MET A 137 -16.51 2.72 1.52
CA MET A 137 -15.09 2.58 1.23
C MET A 137 -14.87 1.28 0.47
N TYR A 138 -14.24 1.35 -0.70
CA TYR A 138 -13.84 0.21 -1.52
C TYR A 138 -12.33 0.03 -1.46
N PHE A 139 -11.87 -1.21 -1.30
CA PHE A 139 -10.47 -1.55 -1.15
C PHE A 139 -10.16 -2.96 -1.68
N PRO A 140 -8.89 -3.27 -2.01
CA PRO A 140 -8.52 -4.61 -2.44
C PRO A 140 -8.70 -5.66 -1.33
N PRO A 141 -9.13 -6.89 -1.67
CA PRO A 141 -9.19 -7.99 -0.71
C PRO A 141 -7.79 -8.33 -0.15
N PRO A 142 -7.72 -9.14 0.94
CA PRO A 142 -6.47 -9.73 1.41
C PRO A 142 -5.65 -10.35 0.25
N PRO A 143 -4.31 -10.24 0.30
CA PRO A 143 -3.51 -9.80 1.46
C PRO A 143 -3.28 -8.27 1.56
N ALA A 144 -3.98 -7.45 0.79
CA ALA A 144 -3.85 -6.00 0.85
C ALA A 144 -4.32 -5.40 2.18
N GLY A 145 -3.89 -4.16 2.47
CA GLY A 145 -4.07 -3.52 3.78
C GLY A 145 -5.48 -3.00 4.11
N GLY A 146 -6.45 -3.08 3.19
CA GLY A 146 -7.73 -2.40 3.34
C GLY A 146 -8.57 -2.88 4.52
N THR A 147 -8.48 -4.17 4.87
CA THR A 147 -9.12 -4.75 6.06
C THR A 147 -8.61 -4.14 7.37
N ILE A 148 -7.31 -3.85 7.46
CA ILE A 148 -6.70 -3.23 8.65
C ILE A 148 -7.17 -1.78 8.78
N LEU A 149 -7.23 -1.03 7.67
CA LEU A 149 -7.79 0.33 7.67
C LEU A 149 -9.27 0.31 8.08
N SER A 150 -10.05 -0.63 7.55
CA SER A 150 -11.46 -0.83 7.92
C SER A 150 -11.62 -1.02 9.43
N LEU A 151 -10.78 -1.85 10.06
CA LEU A 151 -10.82 -2.05 11.51
C LEU A 151 -10.57 -0.74 12.25
N ILE A 152 -9.51 -0.01 11.89
CA ILE A 152 -9.14 1.27 12.54
C ILE A 152 -10.31 2.25 12.45
N LEU A 153 -10.90 2.42 11.26
CA LEU A 153 -12.01 3.34 11.06
C LEU A 153 -13.26 2.91 11.82
N ASN A 154 -13.55 1.61 11.91
CA ASN A 154 -14.67 1.11 12.71
C ASN A 154 -14.42 1.28 14.22
N ILE A 155 -13.19 1.14 14.71
CA ILE A 155 -12.85 1.45 16.11
C ILE A 155 -13.11 2.95 16.39
N MET A 156 -12.77 3.82 15.45
CA MET A 156 -12.91 5.27 15.58
C MET A 156 -14.32 5.83 15.26
N LYS A 157 -15.33 4.98 15.00
CA LYS A 157 -16.71 5.41 14.59
C LYS A 157 -17.55 6.12 15.66
N GLU A 158 -17.13 6.19 16.93
CA GLU A 158 -17.96 6.72 18.03
C GLU A 158 -18.00 8.27 18.10
N PRO A 159 -19.02 8.86 18.78
CA PRO A 159 -19.70 10.08 18.34
C PRO A 159 -19.08 11.41 18.81
N ASN A 160 -19.61 12.50 18.21
CA ASN A 160 -19.44 13.94 18.48
C ASN A 160 -19.63 14.38 19.97
N THR A 161 -18.97 13.75 20.93
CA THR A 161 -18.63 14.47 22.16
C THR A 161 -17.40 15.30 21.91
N THR A 162 -17.26 16.42 22.60
CA THR A 162 -16.10 17.29 22.55
C THR A 162 -14.90 16.55 23.16
N ASP A 163 -14.40 15.53 22.46
CA ASP A 163 -13.23 14.76 22.86
C ASP A 163 -12.04 15.73 22.87
N GLU A 164 -11.36 15.83 24.02
CA GLU A 164 -10.11 16.56 24.11
C GLU A 164 -9.13 15.98 23.08
N LYS A 165 -8.48 16.86 22.31
CA LYS A 165 -7.59 16.51 21.19
C LYS A 165 -6.59 15.38 21.54
N ILE A 166 -6.07 15.37 22.77
CA ILE A 166 -5.15 14.36 23.29
C ILE A 166 -5.81 12.97 23.33
N LEU A 167 -7.04 12.87 23.84
CA LEU A 167 -7.77 11.61 23.94
C LEU A 167 -8.12 11.04 22.56
N PHE A 168 -8.45 11.90 21.59
CA PHE A 168 -8.64 11.48 20.20
C PHE A 168 -7.38 10.83 19.62
N TYR A 169 -6.24 11.51 19.70
CA TYR A 169 -4.97 10.96 19.19
C TYR A 169 -4.52 9.73 19.98
N HIS A 170 -4.75 9.70 21.28
CA HIS A 170 -4.49 8.52 22.11
C HIS A 170 -5.26 7.31 21.58
N ARG A 171 -6.59 7.41 21.44
CA ARG A 171 -7.44 6.32 20.93
C ARG A 171 -7.05 5.91 19.52
N TYR A 172 -6.71 6.88 18.66
CA TYR A 172 -6.23 6.62 17.31
C TYR A 172 -4.92 5.81 17.29
N ILE A 173 -3.94 6.19 18.11
CA ILE A 173 -2.67 5.47 18.24
C ILE A 173 -2.88 4.06 18.81
N GLU A 174 -3.75 3.90 19.80
CA GLU A 174 -4.07 2.58 20.37
C GLU A 174 -4.76 1.68 19.34
N ALA A 175 -5.69 2.21 18.55
CA ALA A 175 -6.32 1.50 17.44
C ALA A 175 -5.28 1.05 16.39
N LEU A 176 -4.32 1.92 16.04
CA LEU A 176 -3.21 1.57 15.15
C LEU A 176 -2.35 0.43 15.71
N LYS A 177 -2.06 0.42 17.02
CA LYS A 177 -1.26 -0.65 17.65
C LYS A 177 -1.98 -2.00 17.60
N PHE A 178 -3.26 -2.05 17.95
CA PHE A 178 -4.07 -3.26 17.81
C PHE A 178 -4.13 -3.75 16.36
N ALA A 179 -4.41 -2.84 15.44
CA ALA A 179 -4.49 -3.15 14.02
C ALA A 179 -3.14 -3.67 13.49
N ASN A 180 -2.02 -3.08 13.93
CA ASN A 180 -0.67 -3.54 13.61
C ASN A 180 -0.41 -4.95 14.13
N GLY A 181 -0.85 -5.27 15.35
CA GLY A 181 -0.76 -6.63 15.93
C GLY A 181 -1.50 -7.68 15.11
N LEU A 182 -2.63 -7.30 14.52
CA LEU A 182 -3.53 -8.17 13.77
C LEU A 182 -3.12 -8.38 12.29
N LYS A 183 -2.20 -7.56 11.76
CA LYS A 183 -1.68 -7.64 10.37
C LYS A 183 -1.28 -9.06 9.94
N LYS A 184 -0.69 -9.87 10.84
CA LYS A 184 -0.26 -11.26 10.56
C LYS A 184 -1.39 -12.20 10.13
N HIS A 185 -2.63 -11.83 10.41
CA HIS A 185 -3.82 -12.59 10.04
C HIS A 185 -4.39 -12.20 8.67
N ILE A 186 -3.87 -11.14 8.04
CA ILE A 186 -4.20 -10.76 6.67
C ILE A 186 -3.28 -11.54 5.73
N ARG A 187 -3.81 -12.60 5.15
CA ARG A 187 -3.06 -13.56 4.33
C ARG A 187 -3.76 -13.77 2.98
N ASP A 188 -3.04 -14.38 2.04
CA ASP A 188 -3.57 -14.70 0.72
C ASP A 188 -4.75 -15.68 0.84
N PRO A 189 -5.97 -15.31 0.38
CA PRO A 189 -7.17 -16.12 0.53
C PRO A 189 -7.14 -17.42 -0.28
N ASN A 190 -6.28 -17.53 -1.30
CA ASN A 190 -6.11 -18.77 -2.05
C ASN A 190 -5.35 -19.83 -1.24
N PHE A 191 -4.64 -19.43 -0.19
CA PHE A 191 -3.77 -20.30 0.61
C PHE A 191 -4.13 -20.31 2.10
N SER A 192 -5.13 -19.53 2.53
CA SER A 192 -5.54 -19.40 3.93
C SER A 192 -6.97 -18.92 4.07
N SER A 193 -7.59 -19.18 5.22
CA SER A 193 -8.98 -18.78 5.46
C SER A 193 -9.13 -17.25 5.56
N ASP A 194 -10.10 -16.71 4.84
CA ASP A 194 -10.48 -15.29 4.90
C ASP A 194 -11.37 -14.93 6.10
N LYS A 195 -11.72 -15.89 6.96
CA LYS A 195 -12.63 -15.70 8.10
C LYS A 195 -12.17 -14.59 9.03
N MET A 196 -10.88 -14.58 9.38
CA MET A 196 -10.34 -13.54 10.25
C MET A 196 -10.38 -12.17 9.56
N ALA A 197 -10.02 -12.09 8.27
CA ALA A 197 -10.09 -10.85 7.52
C ALA A 197 -11.52 -10.29 7.43
N LYS A 198 -12.53 -11.15 7.26
CA LYS A 198 -13.95 -10.75 7.33
C LYS A 198 -14.33 -10.25 8.72
N ASN A 199 -13.95 -10.97 9.77
CA ASN A 199 -14.22 -10.58 11.15
C ASN A 199 -13.66 -9.19 11.49
N LEU A 200 -12.48 -8.84 10.98
CA LEU A 200 -11.88 -7.52 11.16
C LEU A 200 -12.67 -6.37 10.53
N THR A 201 -13.55 -6.66 9.56
CA THR A 201 -14.43 -5.67 8.94
C THR A 201 -15.77 -5.50 9.67
N GLU A 202 -16.08 -6.36 10.63
CA GLU A 202 -17.33 -6.34 11.39
C GLU A 202 -17.29 -5.30 12.53
N ASP A 203 -18.42 -4.60 12.73
CA ASP A 203 -18.56 -3.61 13.80
C ASP A 203 -18.43 -4.28 15.20
N SER A 204 -18.90 -5.52 15.35
CA SER A 204 -18.81 -6.27 16.62
C SER A 204 -17.36 -6.52 17.04
N PHE A 205 -16.48 -6.84 16.09
CA PHE A 205 -15.06 -7.04 16.36
C PHE A 205 -14.38 -5.70 16.70
N ALA A 206 -14.72 -4.63 15.98
CA ALA A 206 -14.22 -3.29 16.31
C ALA A 206 -14.65 -2.84 17.71
N ASN A 207 -15.89 -3.13 18.13
CA ASN A 207 -16.38 -2.85 19.48
C ASN A 207 -15.61 -3.64 20.55
N HIS A 208 -15.29 -4.90 20.26
CA HIS A 208 -14.45 -5.70 21.15
C HIS A 208 -13.07 -5.06 21.32
N ILE A 209 -12.39 -4.69 20.23
CA ILE A 209 -11.08 -4.03 20.32
C ILE A 209 -11.19 -2.68 21.04
N ARG A 210 -12.25 -1.88 20.76
CA ARG A 210 -12.49 -0.61 21.46
C ARG A 210 -12.61 -0.80 22.97
N SER A 211 -13.26 -1.87 23.43
CA SER A 211 -13.37 -2.18 24.87
C SER A 211 -12.04 -2.49 25.56
N LEU A 212 -11.00 -2.80 24.79
CA LEU A 212 -9.65 -3.04 25.30
C LEU A 212 -8.82 -1.75 25.35
N ILE A 213 -9.22 -0.67 24.66
CA ILE A 213 -8.48 0.60 24.66
C ILE A 213 -8.72 1.32 25.99
N SER A 214 -7.66 1.43 26.80
CA SER A 214 -7.65 2.28 28.00
C SER A 214 -7.67 3.75 27.59
N SER A 215 -8.24 4.64 28.40
CA SER A 215 -8.27 6.09 28.08
C SER A 215 -7.14 6.88 28.72
N ASP A 216 -6.41 6.27 29.67
CA ASP A 216 -5.47 6.90 30.58
C ASP A 216 -4.03 6.40 30.44
N LYS A 217 -3.78 5.38 29.61
CA LYS A 217 -2.44 4.82 29.41
C LYS A 217 -2.32 4.01 28.14
N THR A 218 -1.09 3.89 27.65
CA THR A 218 -0.69 2.87 26.70
C THR A 218 -0.10 1.63 27.39
N HIS A 219 0.01 0.51 26.69
CA HIS A 219 0.49 -0.76 27.19
C HIS A 219 1.78 -1.22 26.51
N ASP A 220 2.41 -2.25 27.05
CA ASP A 220 3.58 -2.88 26.43
C ASP A 220 3.23 -3.57 25.09
N PRO A 221 4.19 -3.71 24.15
CA PRO A 221 3.94 -4.34 22.85
C PRO A 221 3.33 -5.74 22.88
N GLN A 222 3.48 -6.48 23.98
CA GLN A 222 2.88 -7.81 24.16
C GLN A 222 1.35 -7.75 24.23
N TYR A 223 0.80 -6.66 24.77
CA TYR A 223 -0.63 -6.44 24.91
C TYR A 223 -1.37 -6.42 23.56
N TYR A 224 -0.76 -5.80 22.55
CA TYR A 224 -1.34 -5.68 21.21
C TYR A 224 -1.07 -6.90 20.31
N GLY A 225 -0.28 -7.87 20.78
CA GLY A 225 0.24 -8.96 19.98
C GLY A 225 1.60 -8.62 19.37
N LYS A 226 2.65 -9.27 19.89
CA LYS A 226 4.05 -9.11 19.47
C LYS A 226 4.20 -9.26 17.95
N ASN A 227 4.59 -8.18 17.27
CA ASN A 227 5.05 -8.18 15.88
C ASN A 227 6.43 -7.52 15.83
N SER A 228 7.42 -8.21 15.26
CA SER A 228 8.82 -7.78 15.21
C SER A 228 9.36 -7.59 13.79
N TYR A 229 8.49 -7.59 12.78
CA TYR A 229 8.90 -7.39 11.40
C TYR A 229 8.90 -5.90 11.04
N LEU A 230 9.84 -5.51 10.18
CA LEU A 230 9.94 -4.16 9.65
C LEU A 230 8.91 -3.98 8.52
N ASP A 231 8.34 -2.78 8.44
CA ASP A 231 7.62 -2.33 7.25
C ASP A 231 8.66 -1.84 6.21
N SER A 232 8.39 -2.07 4.92
CA SER A 232 9.28 -1.63 3.85
C SER A 232 9.11 -0.15 3.53
N ILE A 233 10.16 0.44 2.96
CA ILE A 233 10.20 1.85 2.57
C ILE A 233 10.50 1.87 1.07
N GLY A 234 9.47 2.10 0.24
CA GLY A 234 9.65 2.07 -1.22
C GLY A 234 8.36 1.83 -1.98
N THR A 235 7.39 2.74 -1.89
CA THR A 235 6.10 2.62 -2.58
C THR A 235 5.69 3.95 -3.19
N THR A 236 5.07 3.90 -4.37
CA THR A 236 4.48 5.05 -5.06
C THR A 236 2.97 4.87 -5.18
N HIS A 237 2.22 5.95 -4.96
CA HIS A 237 0.77 5.98 -5.15
C HIS A 237 0.37 7.04 -6.19
N VAL A 238 -0.58 6.70 -7.04
CA VAL A 238 -1.20 7.61 -8.02
C VAL A 238 -2.72 7.52 -7.88
N SER A 239 -3.38 8.68 -7.93
CA SER A 239 -4.83 8.79 -7.97
C SER A 239 -5.24 9.61 -9.19
N VAL A 240 -6.18 9.09 -9.99
CA VAL A 240 -6.69 9.74 -11.20
C VAL A 240 -8.21 9.71 -11.17
N LEU A 241 -8.84 10.82 -11.56
CA LEU A 241 -10.29 10.91 -11.75
C LEU A 241 -10.53 11.61 -13.09
N ALA A 242 -11.31 10.98 -13.97
CA ALA A 242 -11.65 11.50 -15.29
C ALA A 242 -13.02 12.19 -15.28
N GLU A 243 -13.27 13.00 -16.32
CA GLU A 243 -14.49 13.80 -16.46
C GLU A 243 -15.78 12.95 -16.43
N ASP A 244 -15.73 11.77 -17.03
CA ASP A 244 -16.82 10.78 -17.06
C ASP A 244 -17.13 10.15 -15.69
N GLY A 245 -16.36 10.50 -14.65
CA GLY A 245 -16.50 9.98 -13.29
C GLY A 245 -15.76 8.66 -13.04
N SER A 246 -15.12 8.07 -14.04
CA SER A 246 -14.22 6.94 -13.81
C SER A 246 -13.01 7.39 -12.98
N ALA A 247 -12.55 6.51 -12.09
CA ALA A 247 -11.45 6.82 -11.18
C ALA A 247 -10.53 5.63 -10.98
N VAL A 248 -9.25 5.92 -10.75
CA VAL A 248 -8.22 4.92 -10.47
C VAL A 248 -7.43 5.35 -9.25
N SER A 249 -7.36 4.47 -8.27
CA SER A 249 -6.42 4.55 -7.15
C SER A 249 -5.43 3.40 -7.32
N VAL A 250 -4.14 3.70 -7.49
CA VAL A 250 -3.14 2.68 -7.82
C VAL A 250 -1.87 2.84 -6.99
N THR A 251 -1.39 1.72 -6.47
CA THR A 251 -0.16 1.65 -5.66
C THR A 251 0.80 0.67 -6.30
N SER A 252 2.03 1.10 -6.58
CA SER A 252 3.11 0.27 -7.13
C SER A 252 4.35 0.32 -6.24
N SER A 253 5.06 -0.80 -6.16
CA SER A 253 6.22 -0.93 -5.30
C SER A 253 7.21 -1.97 -5.81
N ILE A 254 8.50 -1.73 -5.59
CA ILE A 254 9.58 -2.75 -5.69
C ILE A 254 10.00 -3.26 -4.30
N ASN A 255 9.16 -3.02 -3.29
CA ASN A 255 9.32 -3.25 -1.86
C ASN A 255 10.26 -2.24 -1.17
N ASP A 256 11.50 -2.61 -0.88
CA ASP A 256 12.46 -1.70 -0.24
C ASP A 256 13.01 -0.68 -1.24
N GLU A 257 13.75 0.32 -0.75
CA GLU A 257 14.44 1.29 -1.60
C GLU A 257 15.43 0.56 -2.52
N PHE A 258 15.26 0.74 -3.84
CA PHE A 258 15.94 -0.02 -4.90
C PHE A 258 15.70 -1.55 -4.86
N GLY A 259 14.68 -2.01 -4.14
CA GLY A 259 14.24 -3.40 -4.08
C GLY A 259 15.35 -4.36 -3.67
N SER A 260 15.72 -5.26 -4.57
CA SER A 260 16.82 -6.23 -4.37
C SER A 260 18.22 -5.63 -4.57
N ASN A 261 18.33 -4.37 -4.98
CA ASN A 261 19.54 -3.74 -5.49
C ASN A 261 20.13 -4.40 -6.75
N VAL A 262 19.35 -5.22 -7.45
CA VAL A 262 19.74 -5.84 -8.73
C VAL A 262 19.12 -5.04 -9.88
N LEU A 263 19.98 -4.36 -10.63
CA LEU A 263 19.64 -3.66 -11.88
C LEU A 263 19.99 -4.56 -13.07
N SER A 264 19.04 -4.79 -13.96
CA SER A 264 19.30 -5.49 -15.22
C SER A 264 20.06 -4.58 -16.19
N SER A 265 21.33 -4.89 -16.47
CA SER A 265 22.20 -4.07 -17.33
C SER A 265 21.74 -3.90 -18.78
N SER A 266 20.87 -4.79 -19.25
CA SER A 266 20.33 -4.82 -20.61
C SER A 266 19.03 -4.04 -20.75
N THR A 267 18.29 -3.86 -19.66
CA THR A 267 16.91 -3.33 -19.70
C THR A 267 16.73 -2.10 -18.81
N GLY A 268 17.65 -1.86 -17.87
CA GLY A 268 17.51 -0.82 -16.86
C GLY A 268 16.46 -1.10 -15.80
N ILE A 269 15.91 -2.32 -15.74
CA ILE A 269 14.87 -2.68 -14.77
C ILE A 269 15.49 -3.07 -13.44
N ILE A 270 15.02 -2.46 -12.36
CA ILE A 270 15.36 -2.83 -10.98
C ILE A 270 14.43 -3.96 -10.52
N LEU A 271 15.01 -5.02 -9.98
CA LEU A 271 14.27 -6.16 -9.43
C LEU A 271 13.78 -5.87 -8.00
N ASN A 272 12.53 -6.20 -7.72
CA ASN A 272 11.97 -6.14 -6.38
C ASN A 272 12.60 -7.17 -5.42
N ASN A 273 12.35 -6.99 -4.12
CA ASN A 273 12.64 -7.99 -3.09
C ASN A 273 11.39 -8.37 -2.27
N HIS A 274 10.20 -8.39 -2.88
CA HIS A 274 8.92 -8.62 -2.17
C HIS A 274 8.79 -9.97 -1.48
N LEU A 275 9.59 -10.98 -1.83
CA LEU A 275 9.60 -12.24 -1.08
C LEU A 275 10.12 -12.05 0.36
N ASN A 276 10.82 -10.95 0.65
CA ASN A 276 11.22 -10.58 2.02
C ASN A 276 10.00 -10.36 2.93
N ASP A 277 8.84 -9.99 2.39
CA ASP A 277 7.60 -9.84 3.18
C ASP A 277 7.14 -11.16 3.82
N PHE A 278 7.62 -12.33 3.36
CA PHE A 278 7.33 -13.59 4.04
C PHE A 278 8.10 -13.74 5.36
N CYS A 279 9.23 -13.05 5.52
CA CYS A 279 10.08 -13.14 6.71
C CYS A 279 9.36 -12.62 7.95
N GLY A 280 9.19 -13.50 8.94
CA GLY A 280 8.48 -13.19 10.19
C GLY A 280 6.96 -13.01 10.04
N ARG A 281 6.39 -13.16 8.83
CA ARG A 281 4.94 -13.03 8.58
C ARG A 281 4.29 -14.35 8.15
N ALA A 282 5.04 -15.27 7.55
CA ALA A 282 4.51 -16.54 7.07
C ALA A 282 5.23 -17.74 7.68
N ASP A 283 4.42 -18.74 8.04
CA ASP A 283 4.92 -20.03 8.55
C ASP A 283 5.42 -20.93 7.42
N ASN A 284 4.83 -20.79 6.23
CA ASN A 284 5.13 -21.57 5.04
C ASN A 284 5.00 -20.73 3.76
N ILE A 285 5.85 -21.03 2.77
CA ILE A 285 5.83 -20.45 1.43
C ILE A 285 5.43 -21.55 0.42
N PHE A 286 4.54 -21.21 -0.51
CA PHE A 286 4.08 -22.11 -1.57
C PHE A 286 4.25 -21.43 -2.93
N HIS A 287 4.50 -22.21 -3.97
CA HIS A 287 4.51 -21.70 -5.34
C HIS A 287 3.19 -20.98 -5.66
N GLY A 288 3.29 -19.85 -6.37
CA GLY A 288 2.13 -19.05 -6.78
C GLY A 288 1.53 -18.20 -5.66
N LYS A 289 1.98 -18.36 -4.40
CA LYS A 289 1.50 -17.55 -3.27
C LYS A 289 2.08 -16.14 -3.33
N GLY A 290 1.22 -15.14 -3.17
CA GLY A 290 1.64 -13.75 -3.01
C GLY A 290 2.11 -13.46 -1.58
N SER A 291 3.05 -12.54 -1.42
CA SER A 291 3.47 -12.08 -0.09
C SER A 291 2.43 -11.14 0.52
N ALA A 292 2.32 -11.15 1.85
CA ALA A 292 1.49 -10.20 2.57
C ALA A 292 2.18 -8.83 2.61
N GLY A 293 1.97 -8.02 1.56
CA GLY A 293 2.41 -6.64 1.49
C GLY A 293 1.24 -5.67 1.63
N PHE A 294 1.41 -4.65 2.46
CA PHE A 294 0.40 -3.65 2.77
C PHE A 294 0.31 -2.55 1.70
N LEU A 295 0.26 -2.93 0.41
CA LEU A 295 -0.16 -1.97 -0.60
C LEU A 295 -1.63 -1.64 -0.34
N LEU A 296 -1.87 -0.38 -0.04
CA LEU A 296 -3.19 0.16 0.23
C LEU A 296 -3.51 1.22 -0.83
N ASN A 297 -4.64 1.02 -1.48
CA ASN A 297 -5.32 1.97 -2.34
C ASN A 297 -6.82 1.77 -2.10
N LEU A 298 -7.59 2.83 -2.32
CA LEU A 298 -8.99 2.85 -1.94
C LEU A 298 -9.75 3.94 -2.69
N ILE A 299 -11.07 3.73 -2.78
CA ILE A 299 -12.03 4.69 -3.33
C ILE A 299 -13.16 4.85 -2.32
N PHE A 300 -13.51 6.09 -2.00
CA PHE A 300 -14.72 6.41 -1.23
C PHE A 300 -15.81 6.88 -2.17
N ILE A 301 -17.01 6.33 -2.02
CA ILE A 301 -18.20 6.78 -2.73
C ILE A 301 -19.23 7.26 -1.70
N ASN A 302 -19.67 8.51 -1.81
CA ASN A 302 -20.76 9.02 -0.98
C ASN A 302 -22.09 8.41 -1.44
N LYS A 303 -22.87 7.85 -0.51
CA LYS A 303 -24.21 7.30 -0.76
C LYS A 303 -25.24 8.38 -1.08
N TYR A 304 -25.00 9.62 -0.66
CA TYR A 304 -25.86 10.76 -0.88
C TYR A 304 -25.11 11.81 -1.72
N SER A 305 -25.47 11.91 -3.00
CA SER A 305 -24.95 12.91 -3.92
C SER A 305 -25.52 14.30 -3.58
N GLY A 306 -25.00 14.91 -2.52
CA GLY A 306 -25.25 16.29 -2.13
C GLY A 306 -23.93 17.03 -1.88
N PRO A 307 -23.88 18.36 -2.08
CA PRO A 307 -22.67 19.12 -1.81
C PRO A 307 -22.36 19.11 -0.32
N GLN A 308 -21.31 18.39 0.07
CA GLN A 308 -20.73 18.51 1.41
C GLN A 308 -19.41 19.25 1.29
N ASN A 309 -19.35 20.42 1.94
CA ASN A 309 -18.11 21.15 2.11
C ASN A 309 -17.25 20.40 3.12
N LEU A 310 -16.15 19.80 2.68
CA LEU A 310 -15.02 19.53 3.57
C LEU A 310 -14.53 20.89 4.08
N LYS A 311 -15.04 21.31 5.24
CA LYS A 311 -14.56 22.52 5.91
C LYS A 311 -13.20 22.18 6.52
N GLU A 312 -12.16 22.72 5.92
CA GLU A 312 -10.83 22.76 6.52
C GLU A 312 -10.89 23.68 7.75
N ASN A 313 -10.99 23.08 8.95
CA ASN A 313 -10.82 23.83 10.19
C ASN A 313 -9.31 23.97 10.44
N THR A 314 -8.74 25.04 9.89
CA THR A 314 -7.33 25.45 10.05
C THR A 314 -7.12 26.18 11.38
N THR A 315 -7.47 25.53 12.48
CA THR A 315 -6.85 25.84 13.76
C THR A 315 -5.91 24.69 14.09
N THR A 316 -4.62 24.94 13.94
CA THR A 316 -3.54 24.11 14.47
C THR A 316 -3.21 24.61 15.89
N PRO A 317 -3.70 23.97 16.96
CA PRO A 317 -3.08 24.11 18.27
C PRO A 317 -1.60 23.72 18.15
N GLN A 318 -0.71 24.41 18.87
CA GLN A 318 0.72 24.12 18.89
C GLN A 318 0.94 22.60 19.07
N GLU A 319 1.77 21.99 18.20
CA GLU A 319 2.06 20.55 18.21
C GLU A 319 2.52 20.06 19.59
N THR A 320 3.11 20.95 20.41
CA THR A 320 3.69 20.66 21.73
C THR A 320 2.68 20.11 22.73
N ASP A 321 1.50 20.73 22.88
CA ASP A 321 0.54 20.35 23.94
C ASP A 321 -0.01 18.93 23.74
N VAL A 322 -0.13 18.50 22.48
CA VAL A 322 -0.58 17.15 22.14
C VAL A 322 0.53 16.13 22.41
N VAL A 323 1.77 16.47 22.08
CA VAL A 323 2.93 15.59 22.32
C VAL A 323 3.09 15.36 23.82
N ASP A 324 3.11 16.44 24.62
CA ASP A 324 3.24 16.35 26.08
C ASP A 324 2.10 15.54 26.70
N GLY A 325 0.86 15.76 26.22
CA GLY A 325 -0.31 14.98 26.64
C GLY A 325 -0.21 13.49 26.29
N LEU A 326 0.33 13.14 25.11
CA LEU A 326 0.54 11.75 24.71
C LEU A 326 1.69 11.10 25.49
N GLU A 327 2.76 11.83 25.77
CA GLU A 327 3.88 11.36 26.60
C GLU A 327 3.45 11.11 28.04
N ALA A 328 2.57 11.96 28.59
CA ALA A 328 1.96 11.74 29.91
C ALA A 328 1.11 10.46 29.97
N LEU A 329 0.53 10.04 28.83
CA LEU A 329 -0.18 8.76 28.67
C LEU A 329 0.77 7.57 28.36
N GLY A 330 2.08 7.81 28.33
CA GLY A 330 3.13 6.80 28.14
C GLY A 330 3.55 6.56 26.69
N HIS A 331 3.07 7.34 25.72
CA HIS A 331 3.48 7.18 24.32
C HIS A 331 4.90 7.71 24.10
N LYS A 332 5.63 7.07 23.17
CA LYS A 332 6.90 7.57 22.67
C LYS A 332 6.68 8.18 21.30
N VAL A 333 6.70 9.50 21.21
CA VAL A 333 6.39 10.21 19.96
C VAL A 333 7.66 10.39 19.14
N ALA A 334 7.61 9.92 17.89
CA ALA A 334 8.65 10.16 16.90
C ALA A 334 7.99 10.73 15.64
N LYS A 335 8.67 11.68 14.97
CA LYS A 335 8.19 12.24 13.72
C LYS A 335 8.48 11.27 12.58
N PHE A 336 7.42 10.82 11.90
CA PHE A 336 7.50 10.04 10.68
C PHE A 336 6.49 10.57 9.67
N TYR A 337 6.91 10.69 8.41
CA TYR A 337 6.10 11.29 7.36
C TYR A 337 5.87 10.27 6.24
N ASN A 338 4.60 9.91 6.05
CA ASN A 338 4.12 9.20 4.87
C ASN A 338 3.75 10.20 3.76
N THR A 339 3.43 9.67 2.58
CA THR A 339 2.97 10.45 1.43
C THR A 339 1.51 10.12 1.15
N VAL A 340 0.68 11.13 0.90
CA VAL A 340 -0.73 10.95 0.52
C VAL A 340 -1.03 11.75 -0.74
N ASN A 341 -1.76 11.14 -1.66
CA ASN A 341 -2.33 11.80 -2.82
C ASN A 341 -3.84 11.49 -2.83
N ALA A 342 -4.66 12.45 -3.24
CA ALA A 342 -6.11 12.29 -3.29
C ALA A 342 -6.70 13.09 -4.45
N VAL A 343 -7.80 12.56 -4.99
CA VAL A 343 -8.67 13.25 -5.96
C VAL A 343 -10.11 13.09 -5.50
N GLU A 344 -10.89 14.15 -5.61
CA GLU A 344 -12.30 14.18 -5.21
C GLU A 344 -13.14 14.80 -6.34
N LYS A 345 -14.34 14.27 -6.53
CA LYS A 345 -15.37 14.90 -7.37
C LYS A 345 -16.54 15.33 -6.50
N ALA A 346 -16.84 16.63 -6.48
CA ALA A 346 -17.99 17.22 -5.80
C ALA A 346 -18.86 17.97 -6.83
N GLY A 347 -20.00 17.38 -7.18
CA GLY A 347 -20.82 17.86 -8.29
C GLY A 347 -20.04 17.85 -9.61
N ASN A 348 -19.87 19.02 -10.22
CA ASN A 348 -19.09 19.20 -11.45
C ASN A 348 -17.62 19.58 -11.20
N CYS A 349 -17.22 19.75 -9.94
CA CYS A 349 -15.85 20.16 -9.59
C CYS A 349 -15.00 18.93 -9.29
N ILE A 350 -13.76 18.92 -9.79
CA ILE A 350 -12.74 17.95 -9.43
C ILE A 350 -11.62 18.68 -8.68
N SER A 351 -11.31 18.20 -7.49
CA SER A 351 -10.24 18.71 -6.63
C SER A 351 -9.16 17.64 -6.48
N ALA A 352 -7.90 18.05 -6.38
CA ALA A 352 -6.77 17.14 -6.25
C ALA A 352 -5.74 17.68 -5.27
N TRP A 353 -5.20 16.79 -4.44
CA TRP A 353 -4.19 17.10 -3.43
C TRP A 353 -3.03 16.11 -3.55
N SER A 354 -1.83 16.61 -3.30
CA SER A 354 -0.62 15.81 -3.26
C SER A 354 0.30 16.36 -2.18
N ASP A 355 1.00 15.45 -1.49
CA ASP A 355 1.85 15.81 -0.36
C ASP A 355 3.12 16.57 -0.79
N GLU A 356 3.19 17.85 -0.43
CA GLU A 356 4.30 18.73 -0.77
C GLU A 356 5.63 18.29 -0.13
N ARG A 357 5.60 17.58 1.00
CA ARG A 357 6.81 17.15 1.73
C ARG A 357 7.68 16.18 0.93
N LYS A 358 7.10 15.57 -0.11
CA LYS A 358 7.77 14.62 -1.01
C LYS A 358 7.79 15.13 -2.46
N ASN A 359 7.62 16.43 -2.66
CA ASN A 359 7.54 17.08 -3.97
C ASN A 359 6.41 16.50 -4.86
N GLY A 360 5.35 16.00 -4.23
CA GLY A 360 4.15 15.56 -4.92
C GLY A 360 3.51 16.72 -5.70
N LYS A 361 2.84 16.40 -6.81
CA LYS A 361 2.15 17.40 -7.64
C LYS A 361 0.78 16.90 -8.05
N ALA A 362 -0.24 17.69 -7.70
CA ALA A 362 -1.56 17.59 -8.30
C ALA A 362 -1.58 18.37 -9.63
N ALA A 363 -2.29 17.85 -10.63
CA ALA A 363 -2.54 18.57 -11.88
C ALA A 363 -3.90 18.15 -12.47
N GLY A 364 -4.58 19.09 -13.10
CA GLY A 364 -5.82 18.90 -13.87
C GLY A 364 -5.74 19.63 -15.21
N TYR A 365 -6.81 19.57 -16.00
CA TYR A 365 -6.97 20.31 -17.25
C TYR A 365 -8.35 20.93 -17.36
#